data_AF-A0A965PHA6-F1
#
_entry.id   AF-A0A965PHA6-F1
#
_cell.length_a   1.000
_cell.length_b   1.000
_cell.length_c   1.000
_cell.angle_alpha   90.00
_cell.angle_beta   90.00
_cell.angle_gamma   90.00
#
_symmetry.space_group_name_H-M   'P 1'
#
loop_
_entity.id
_entity.type
_entity.pdbx_description
1 polymer ?
#
loop_
_entity_poly.entity_id
_entity_poly.type
_entity_poly.pdbx_seq_one_letter_code
_entity_poly.pdbx_strand_id
1 'polypeptide(L)'
;METIQFEAVKLSLKQDSKGFALHLAIHPDEIPDELVRHFVGARYQVVMVRLDVDDQPSTPNLVSVAGRLCKNESFQTFLFENNLVFEKTLTAAEQAVRDICNIKSRRELMSDETARDLFKDLINQYEEWKHGPTRGS
;
A
#
# COMPACT_ATOMS: atom_id res chain seq x y z
N MET A 1 24.01 9.89 11.29
CA MET A 1 23.84 8.49 10.88
C MET A 1 23.49 8.56 9.41
N GLU A 2 24.36 8.05 8.54
CA GLU A 2 24.11 8.09 7.09
C GLU A 2 23.19 6.93 6.71
N THR A 3 22.27 7.19 5.78
CA THR A 3 21.33 6.18 5.28
C THR A 3 21.85 5.63 3.97
N ILE A 4 21.93 4.31 3.85
CA ILE A 4 22.28 3.65 2.60
C ILE A 4 21.04 3.64 1.68
N GLN A 5 21.16 4.20 0.48
CA GLN A 5 20.13 4.19 -0.56
C GLN A 5 20.70 3.54 -1.82
N PHE A 6 19.96 2.60 -2.40
CA PHE A 6 20.30 1.93 -3.66
C PHE A 6 19.03 1.38 -4.31
N GLU A 7 19.06 1.23 -5.64
CA GLU A 7 18.04 0.49 -6.37
C GLU A 7 18.40 -1.00 -6.43
N ALA A 8 17.39 -1.87 -6.37
CA ALA A 8 17.62 -3.30 -6.52
C ALA A 8 16.45 -4.03 -7.17
N VAL A 9 16.79 -5.05 -7.96
CA VAL A 9 15.82 -5.93 -8.59
C VAL A 9 15.48 -7.09 -7.65
N LYS A 10 14.19 -7.28 -7.37
CA LYS A 10 13.72 -8.45 -6.63
C LYS A 10 13.91 -9.72 -7.46
N LEU A 11 14.78 -10.62 -6.99
CA LEU A 11 14.99 -11.92 -7.63
C LEU A 11 14.03 -12.98 -7.09
N SER A 12 13.94 -13.13 -5.77
CA SER A 12 13.08 -14.15 -5.15
C SER A 12 12.68 -13.81 -3.71
N LEU A 13 11.58 -14.38 -3.26
CA LEU A 13 11.16 -14.41 -1.86
C LEU A 13 10.88 -15.87 -1.50
N LYS A 14 11.72 -16.45 -0.64
CA LYS A 14 11.59 -17.85 -0.19
C LYS A 14 11.11 -17.88 1.26
N GLN A 15 10.26 -18.85 1.58
CA GLN A 15 9.81 -19.07 2.95
C GLN A 15 10.35 -20.42 3.46
N ASP A 16 10.84 -20.44 4.69
CA ASP A 16 11.27 -21.64 5.38
C ASP A 16 10.84 -21.60 6.87
N SER A 17 11.27 -22.59 7.64
CA SER A 17 10.94 -22.70 9.07
C SER A 17 11.52 -21.57 9.94
N LYS A 18 12.44 -20.76 9.41
CA LYS A 18 13.08 -19.63 10.09
C LYS A 18 12.50 -18.28 9.66
N GLY A 19 11.67 -18.24 8.61
CA GLY A 19 10.96 -17.04 8.18
C GLY A 19 10.96 -16.86 6.66
N PHE A 20 11.19 -15.62 6.22
CA PHE A 20 11.24 -15.25 4.80
C PHE A 20 12.63 -14.72 4.43
N ALA A 21 13.17 -15.19 3.30
CA ALA A 21 14.43 -14.73 2.73
C ALA A 21 14.17 -13.99 1.41
N LEU A 22 14.40 -12.67 1.42
CA LEU A 22 14.32 -11.80 0.25
C LEU A 22 15.70 -11.72 -0.43
N HIS A 23 15.76 -12.04 -1.71
CA HIS A 23 16.96 -11.90 -2.53
C HIS A 23 16.80 -10.72 -3.50
N LEU A 24 17.72 -9.77 -3.43
CA LEU A 24 17.79 -8.59 -4.27
C LEU A 24 19.10 -8.58 -5.06
N ALA A 25 19.06 -8.10 -6.30
CA ALA A 25 20.24 -7.83 -7.11
C ALA A 25 20.47 -6.32 -7.20
N ILE A 26 21.68 -5.89 -6.87
CA ILE A 26 22.13 -4.49 -7.01
C ILE A 26 23.04 -4.46 -8.24
N HIS A 27 22.94 -3.43 -9.07
CA HIS A 27 23.86 -3.24 -10.18
C HIS A 27 25.30 -3.05 -9.64
N PRO A 28 26.34 -3.65 -10.25
CA PRO A 28 27.71 -3.56 -9.74
C PRO A 28 28.22 -2.12 -9.60
N ASP A 29 27.75 -1.21 -10.45
CA ASP A 29 28.16 0.21 -10.40
C ASP A 29 27.40 1.03 -9.35
N GLU A 30 26.34 0.47 -8.76
CA GLU A 30 25.47 1.15 -7.79
C GLU A 30 25.60 0.59 -6.37
N ILE A 31 26.48 -0.40 -6.15
CA ILE A 31 26.66 -1.01 -4.84
C ILE A 31 27.30 -0.01 -3.86
N PRO A 32 26.66 0.29 -2.71
CA PRO A 32 27.24 1.22 -1.75
C PRO A 32 28.45 0.62 -1.03
N ASP A 33 29.55 1.37 -0.96
CA ASP A 33 30.78 0.99 -0.26
C ASP A 33 30.53 0.51 1.18
N GLU A 34 29.62 1.19 1.89
CA GLU A 34 29.26 0.84 3.26
C GLU A 34 28.67 -0.57 3.38
N LEU A 35 27.81 -0.94 2.42
CA LEU A 35 27.18 -2.26 2.39
C LEU A 35 28.22 -3.38 2.21
N VAL A 36 29.27 -3.11 1.44
CA VAL A 36 30.40 -4.04 1.22
C VAL A 36 31.29 -4.14 2.45
N ARG A 37 31.48 -3.04 3.18
CA ARG A 37 32.36 -2.96 4.35
C ARG A 37 31.72 -3.53 5.62
N HIS A 38 30.41 -3.47 5.76
CA HIS A 38 29.71 -4.00 6.93
C HIS A 38 29.88 -5.53 7.04
N PHE A 39 29.97 -6.01 8.29
CA PHE A 39 30.19 -7.43 8.56
C PHE A 39 28.95 -8.28 8.23
N VAL A 40 29.18 -9.56 7.90
CA VAL A 40 28.10 -10.53 7.68
C VAL A 40 27.28 -10.70 8.97
N GLY A 41 25.96 -10.47 8.87
CA GLY A 41 25.04 -10.52 10.01
C GLY A 41 24.69 -9.16 10.60
N ALA A 42 25.21 -8.06 10.06
CA ALA A 42 24.74 -6.72 10.38
C ALA A 42 23.23 -6.58 10.10
N ARG A 43 22.52 -5.84 10.96
CA ARG A 43 21.07 -5.61 10.87
C ARG A 43 20.80 -4.25 10.27
N TYR A 44 19.89 -4.19 9.31
CA TYR A 44 19.44 -2.95 8.66
C TYR A 44 17.97 -2.72 8.94
N GLN A 45 17.61 -1.46 9.18
CA GLN A 45 16.23 -1.02 8.99
C GLN A 45 16.03 -0.76 7.49
N VAL A 46 15.06 -1.43 6.87
CA VAL A 46 14.85 -1.36 5.42
C VAL A 46 13.53 -0.68 5.13
N VAL A 47 13.58 0.34 4.27
CA VAL A 47 12.41 0.95 3.63
C VAL A 47 12.46 0.56 2.16
N MET A 48 11.36 0.01 1.64
CA MET A 48 11.28 -0.41 0.24
C MET A 48 10.16 0.35 -0.46
N VAL A 49 10.49 0.97 -1.59
CA VAL A 49 9.53 1.57 -2.51
C VAL A 49 9.60 0.77 -3.80
N ARG A 50 8.45 0.32 -4.31
CA ARG A 50 8.41 -0.31 -5.64
C ARG A 50 8.42 0.79 -6.68
N LEU A 51 9.28 0.70 -7.68
CA LEU A 51 9.27 1.62 -8.82
C LEU A 51 8.41 1.07 -9.97
N ASP A 52 7.89 1.96 -10.80
CA ASP A 52 7.23 1.64 -12.06
C ASP A 52 8.22 1.67 -13.25
N VAL A 53 7.72 1.70 -14.48
CA VAL A 53 8.55 1.67 -15.70
C VAL A 53 9.23 3.00 -16.01
N ASP A 54 8.81 4.08 -15.35
CA ASP A 54 9.34 5.44 -15.50
C ASP A 54 10.19 5.83 -14.26
N ASP A 55 10.66 4.83 -13.52
CA ASP A 55 11.45 4.93 -12.29
C ASP A 55 10.79 5.80 -11.20
N GLN A 56 9.46 5.90 -11.22
CA GLN A 56 8.69 6.60 -10.19
C GLN A 56 8.16 5.62 -9.14
N PRO A 57 7.95 6.06 -7.88
CA PRO A 57 7.24 5.27 -6.89
C PRO A 57 5.90 4.77 -7.44
N SER A 58 5.79 3.45 -7.59
CA SER A 58 4.60 2.77 -8.06
C SER A 58 3.46 3.05 -7.10
N THR A 59 2.49 3.84 -7.56
CA THR A 59 1.29 4.12 -6.80
C THR A 59 0.34 2.92 -6.85
N PRO A 60 -0.30 2.54 -5.74
CA PRO A 60 -1.29 1.48 -5.75
C PRO A 60 -2.42 1.83 -6.74
N ASN A 61 -2.79 0.88 -7.60
CA ASN A 61 -3.96 1.05 -8.45
C ASN A 61 -5.22 1.12 -7.58
N LEU A 62 -5.75 2.33 -7.40
CA LEU A 62 -6.88 2.61 -6.51
C LEU A 62 -8.17 1.92 -6.94
N VAL A 63 -8.35 1.60 -8.23
CA VAL A 63 -9.48 0.78 -8.70
C VAL A 63 -9.41 -0.62 -8.10
N SER A 64 -8.22 -1.20 -8.11
CA SER A 64 -7.96 -2.54 -7.58
C SER A 64 -8.04 -2.56 -6.05
N VAL A 65 -7.56 -1.50 -5.40
CA VAL A 65 -7.69 -1.30 -3.95
C VAL A 65 -9.17 -1.22 -3.56
N ALA A 66 -9.96 -0.37 -4.22
CA ALA A 66 -11.40 -0.27 -3.99
C ALA A 66 -12.11 -1.62 -4.17
N GLY A 67 -11.76 -2.36 -5.23
CA GLY A 67 -12.30 -3.71 -5.48
C GLY A 67 -12.01 -4.72 -4.37
N ARG A 68 -10.79 -4.70 -3.82
CA ARG A 68 -10.42 -5.58 -2.71
C ARG A 68 -11.07 -5.15 -1.40
N LEU A 69 -11.08 -3.84 -1.15
CA LEU A 69 -11.56 -3.26 0.10
C LEU A 69 -13.08 -3.45 0.26
N CYS A 70 -13.87 -3.28 -0.81
CA CYS A 70 -15.32 -3.53 -0.76
C CYS A 70 -15.68 -5.00 -0.43
N LYS A 71 -14.76 -5.95 -0.67
CA LYS A 71 -14.94 -7.38 -0.33
C LYS A 71 -14.48 -7.72 1.08
N ASN A 72 -13.84 -6.79 1.78
CA ASN A 72 -13.31 -7.00 3.12
C ASN A 72 -14.42 -6.79 4.17
N GLU A 73 -14.63 -7.78 5.04
CA GLU A 73 -15.68 -7.74 6.07
C GLU A 73 -15.47 -6.64 7.12
N SER A 74 -14.20 -6.36 7.48
CA SER A 74 -13.87 -5.27 8.40
C SER A 74 -14.18 -3.91 7.78
N PHE A 75 -13.92 -3.73 6.49
CA PHE A 75 -14.29 -2.51 5.78
C PHE A 75 -15.81 -2.33 5.67
N GLN A 76 -16.55 -3.39 5.34
CA GLN A 76 -18.02 -3.35 5.35
C GLN A 76 -18.57 -3.04 6.74
N THR A 77 -17.92 -3.54 7.80
CA THR A 77 -18.27 -3.20 9.18
C THR A 77 -18.00 -1.74 9.50
N PHE A 78 -16.85 -1.22 9.12
CA PHE A 78 -16.53 0.20 9.24
C PHE A 78 -17.58 1.09 8.56
N LEU A 79 -17.95 0.79 7.31
CA LEU A 79 -18.96 1.57 6.59
C LEU A 79 -20.31 1.54 7.33
N PHE A 80 -20.71 0.37 7.85
CA PHE A 80 -21.97 0.22 8.56
C PHE A 80 -21.99 0.97 9.90
N GLU A 81 -20.93 0.83 10.71
CA GLU A 81 -20.82 1.49 12.02
C GLU A 81 -20.77 3.02 11.90
N ASN A 82 -20.21 3.53 10.80
CA ASN A 82 -20.17 4.96 10.49
C ASN A 82 -21.42 5.45 9.74
N ASN A 83 -22.48 4.63 9.63
CA ASN A 83 -23.74 4.94 8.94
C ASN A 83 -23.56 5.34 7.46
N LEU A 84 -22.51 4.86 6.81
CA LEU A 84 -22.26 5.05 5.37
C LEU A 84 -23.01 4.03 4.52
N VAL A 85 -23.40 2.90 5.11
CA VAL A 85 -24.26 1.88 4.51
C VAL A 85 -25.26 1.34 5.54
N PHE A 86 -26.38 0.81 5.05
CA PHE A 86 -27.42 0.17 5.89
C PHE A 86 -27.23 -1.33 6.03
N GLU A 87 -26.33 -1.94 5.26
CA GLU A 87 -26.06 -3.37 5.28
C GLU A 87 -24.59 -3.66 4.97
N LYS A 88 -24.07 -4.76 5.53
CA LYS A 88 -22.69 -5.20 5.34
C LYS A 88 -22.60 -6.12 4.11
N THR A 89 -22.77 -5.55 2.92
CA THR A 89 -22.73 -6.28 1.65
C THR A 89 -21.69 -5.69 0.70
N LEU A 90 -21.20 -6.50 -0.24
CA LEU A 90 -20.31 -6.02 -1.30
C LEU A 90 -20.98 -4.91 -2.11
N THR A 91 -22.25 -5.09 -2.48
CA THR A 91 -23.01 -4.13 -3.30
C THR A 91 -23.15 -2.79 -2.58
N ALA A 92 -23.50 -2.80 -1.29
CA ALA A 92 -23.61 -1.58 -0.49
C ALA A 92 -22.25 -0.88 -0.35
N ALA A 93 -21.17 -1.63 -0.11
CA ALA A 93 -19.83 -1.07 -0.04
C ALA A 93 -19.37 -0.45 -1.37
N GLU A 94 -19.63 -1.12 -2.50
CA GLU A 94 -19.32 -0.58 -3.82
C GLU A 94 -20.13 0.69 -4.13
N GLN A 95 -21.38 0.75 -3.69
CA GLN A 95 -22.21 1.95 -3.83
C GLN A 95 -21.70 3.09 -2.97
N ALA A 96 -21.39 2.85 -1.70
CA ALA A 96 -20.83 3.86 -0.80
C ALA A 96 -19.53 4.46 -1.34
N VAL A 97 -18.61 3.64 -1.88
CA VAL A 97 -17.38 4.15 -2.50
C VAL A 97 -17.69 5.06 -3.71
N ARG A 98 -18.66 4.68 -4.55
CA ARG A 98 -19.09 5.53 -5.68
C ARG A 98 -19.67 6.86 -5.23
N ASP A 99 -20.54 6.82 -4.22
CA ASP A 99 -21.22 8.00 -3.71
C ASP A 99 -20.25 8.96 -3.02
N ILE A 100 -19.36 8.44 -2.15
CA ILE A 100 -18.35 9.22 -1.43
C ILE A 100 -17.34 9.84 -2.40
N CYS A 101 -16.88 9.08 -3.40
CA CYS A 101 -15.90 9.58 -4.37
C CYS A 101 -16.53 10.39 -5.51
N ASN A 102 -17.87 10.52 -5.53
CA ASN A 102 -18.64 11.18 -6.59
C ASN A 102 -18.34 10.65 -8.01
N ILE A 103 -18.29 9.32 -8.17
CA ILE A 103 -18.00 8.63 -9.45
C ILE A 103 -19.10 7.65 -9.83
N LYS A 104 -19.31 7.41 -11.12
CA LYS A 104 -20.26 6.39 -11.61
C LYS A 104 -19.63 5.01 -11.68
N SER A 105 -18.32 4.96 -11.93
CA SER A 105 -17.54 3.76 -12.09
C SER A 105 -16.22 3.88 -11.36
N ARG A 106 -15.83 2.82 -10.65
CA ARG A 106 -14.50 2.75 -9.98
C ARG A 106 -13.34 3.00 -10.93
N ARG A 107 -13.50 2.77 -12.25
CA ARG A 107 -12.45 3.04 -13.25
C ARG A 107 -12.06 4.52 -13.29
N GLU A 108 -12.94 5.42 -12.89
CA GLU A 108 -12.70 6.86 -12.84
C GLU A 108 -11.61 7.23 -11.83
N LEU A 109 -11.36 6.40 -10.80
CA LEU A 109 -10.23 6.56 -9.86
C LEU A 109 -8.85 6.52 -10.55
N MET A 110 -8.74 6.09 -11.81
CA MET A 110 -7.47 6.16 -12.55
C MET A 110 -7.18 7.58 -13.06
N SER A 111 -8.20 8.35 -13.40
CA SER A 111 -8.06 9.61 -14.13
C SER A 111 -8.55 10.82 -13.35
N ASP A 112 -9.48 10.65 -12.41
CA ASP A 112 -10.07 11.72 -11.61
C ASP A 112 -9.29 11.92 -10.31
N GLU A 113 -8.55 13.02 -10.22
CA GLU A 113 -7.73 13.35 -9.04
C GLU A 113 -8.57 13.61 -7.79
N THR A 114 -9.72 14.26 -7.92
CA THR A 114 -10.60 14.57 -6.79
C THR A 114 -11.17 13.28 -6.20
N ALA A 115 -11.64 12.37 -7.07
CA ALA A 115 -12.12 11.07 -6.64
C ALA A 115 -11.03 10.23 -5.96
N ARG A 116 -9.77 10.33 -6.42
CA ARG A 116 -8.63 9.66 -5.76
C ARG A 116 -8.40 10.18 -4.36
N ASP A 117 -8.44 11.49 -4.16
CA ASP A 117 -8.17 12.08 -2.84
C ASP A 117 -9.29 11.76 -1.86
N LEU A 118 -10.56 11.87 -2.28
CA LEU A 118 -11.71 11.39 -1.49
C LEU A 118 -11.59 9.91 -1.10
N PHE A 119 -11.11 9.08 -2.03
CA PHE A 119 -10.92 7.65 -1.74
C PHE A 119 -9.75 7.39 -0.77
N LYS A 120 -8.65 8.15 -0.87
CA LYS A 120 -7.54 8.06 0.10
C LYS A 120 -8.00 8.49 1.48
N ASP A 121 -8.81 9.55 1.60
CA ASP A 121 -9.35 10.00 2.87
C ASP A 121 -10.25 8.93 3.51
N LEU A 122 -11.08 8.25 2.70
CA LEU A 122 -11.88 7.12 3.17
C LEU A 122 -11.01 5.94 3.67
N ILE A 123 -9.91 5.64 2.97
CA ILE A 123 -8.95 4.62 3.41
C ILE A 123 -8.31 5.03 4.74
N ASN A 124 -7.89 6.28 4.88
CA ASN A 124 -7.27 6.78 6.12
C ASN A 124 -8.24 6.65 7.31
N GLN A 125 -9.51 7.05 7.14
CA GLN A 125 -10.54 6.88 8.17
C GLN A 125 -10.76 5.41 8.55
N TYR A 126 -10.73 4.50 7.58
CA TYR A 126 -10.83 3.07 7.84
C TYR A 126 -9.63 2.52 8.63
N GLU A 127 -8.41 2.91 8.26
CA GLU A 127 -7.20 2.49 8.97
C GLU A 127 -7.17 3.05 10.41
N GLU A 128 -7.60 4.31 10.60
CA GLU A 128 -7.77 4.90 11.93
C GLU A 128 -8.82 4.18 12.77
N TRP A 129 -9.96 3.81 12.19
CA TRP A 129 -10.97 3.01 12.87
C TRP A 129 -10.44 1.62 13.27
N LYS A 130 -9.62 1.01 12.41
CA LYS A 130 -9.11 -0.36 12.62
C LYS A 130 -7.94 -0.44 13.60
N HIS A 131 -7.05 0.55 13.61
CA HIS A 131 -5.79 0.52 14.36
C HIS A 131 -5.70 1.60 15.46
N GLY A 132 -6.71 2.47 15.58
CA GLY A 132 -6.65 3.69 16.37
C GLY A 132 -5.92 4.81 15.60
N PRO A 133 -5.91 6.05 16.13
CA PRO A 133 -5.26 7.16 15.45
C PRO A 133 -3.78 6.84 15.26
N THR A 134 -3.35 6.75 14.00
CA THR A 134 -1.94 6.65 13.63
C THR A 134 -1.25 7.90 14.18
N ARG A 135 -0.46 7.74 15.26
CA ARG A 135 0.42 8.82 15.72
C ARG A 135 1.33 9.15 14.56
N GLY A 136 1.15 10.35 14.02
CA GLY A 136 1.78 10.83 12.80
C GLY A 136 3.27 10.51 12.75
N SER A 137 3.71 10.12 11.55
CA SER A 137 5.09 10.12 11.08
C SER A 137 5.85 11.37 11.49
#